data_AF-A0A3C0QWI4-F1
#
_entry.id   AF-A0A3C0QWI4-F1
#
_cell.length_a   1.000
_cell.length_b   1.000
_cell.length_c   1.000
_cell.angle_alpha   90.00
_cell.angle_beta   90.00
_cell.angle_gamma   90.00
#
_symmetry.space_group_name_H-M   'P 1'
#
loop_
_entity.id
_entity.type
_entity.pdbx_description
1 polymer ?
#
loop_
_entity_poly.entity_id
_entity_poly.type
_entity_poly.pdbx_seq_one_letter_code
_entity_poly.pdbx_strand_id
1 'polypeptide(L)' 'MNALNTVGYKELFDWLSGCYSLQVALKKVKTPPRRFAKRQLTWNRKYQNALWAHPDSMDEIMKFIQSPPVE' A
#
# COMPACT_ATOMS: atom_id res chain seq x y z
N MET A 1 14.14 -15.57 1.13
CA MET A 1 13.09 -14.53 1.00
C MET A 1 13.13 -14.06 -0.44
N ASN A 2 12.13 -14.41 -1.26
CA ASN A 2 12.20 -14.18 -2.72
C ASN A 2 11.51 -12.86 -3.08
N ALA A 3 12.29 -11.90 -3.58
CA ALA A 3 11.80 -10.59 -4.06
C ALA A 3 10.71 -10.73 -5.14
N LEU A 4 10.69 -11.86 -5.86
CA LEU A 4 9.72 -12.20 -6.90
C LEU A 4 8.28 -12.38 -6.39
N ASN A 5 8.07 -12.52 -5.08
CA ASN A 5 6.74 -12.60 -4.47
C ASN A 5 6.17 -11.23 -4.08
N THR A 6 6.83 -10.14 -4.46
CA THR A 6 6.36 -8.79 -4.18
C THR A 6 5.10 -8.49 -4.97
N VAL A 7 4.18 -7.77 -4.32
CA VAL A 7 2.92 -7.29 -4.88
C VAL A 7 3.13 -6.67 -6.27
N GLY A 8 2.46 -7.22 -7.29
CA GLY A 8 2.44 -6.70 -8.66
C GLY A 8 3.45 -7.33 -9.64
N TYR A 9 4.52 -7.97 -9.16
CA TYR A 9 5.51 -8.59 -10.05
C TYR A 9 5.02 -9.90 -10.67
N LYS A 10 4.27 -10.69 -9.89
CA LYS A 10 3.73 -11.99 -10.33
C LYS A 10 2.88 -11.86 -11.59
N GLU A 11 2.01 -10.85 -11.66
CA GLU A 11 1.12 -10.66 -12.79
C GLU A 11 1.87 -10.29 -14.08
N LEU A 12 3.02 -9.62 -13.97
CA LEU A 12 3.88 -9.32 -15.12
C LEU A 12 4.66 -10.55 -15.56
N PHE A 13 5.15 -11.38 -14.62
CA PHE A 13 5.78 -12.66 -14.96
C PHE A 13 4.81 -13.61 -15.67
N ASP A 14 3.55 -13.68 -15.23
CA ASP A 14 2.52 -14.49 -15.87
C ASP A 14 2.20 -14.01 -17.31
N TRP A 15 2.37 -12.72 -17.61
CA TRP A 15 2.28 -12.21 -18.98
C TRP A 15 3.53 -12.56 -19.79
N LEU A 16 4.73 -12.38 -19.23
CA LEU A 16 5.99 -12.71 -19.89
C LEU A 16 6.13 -14.21 -20.19
N SER A 17 5.54 -15.09 -19.37
CA SER A 17 5.48 -16.53 -19.60
C SER A 17 4.37 -16.96 -20.57
N GLY A 18 3.57 -16.02 -21.08
CA GLY A 18 2.45 -16.30 -22.00
C GLY A 18 1.20 -16.87 -21.32
N CYS A 19 1.12 -16.91 -19.98
CA CYS A 19 -0.05 -17.42 -19.27
C CYS A 19 -1.24 -16.46 -19.34
N TYR A 20 -0.99 -15.14 -19.45
CA TYR A 20 -2.02 -14.11 -19.60
C TYR A 20 -1.74 -13.18 -20.78
N SER A 21 -2.81 -12.61 -21.35
CA SER A 21 -2.68 -11.45 -22.22
C SER A 21 -2.30 -10.20 -21.41
N LEU A 22 -1.65 -9.23 -22.07
CA LEU A 22 -1.27 -7.97 -21.43
C LEU A 22 -2.45 -7.27 -20.75
N GLN A 23 -3.63 -7.26 -21.39
CA GLN A 23 -4.84 -6.66 -20.84
C GLN A 23 -5.29 -7.34 -19.54
N VAL A 24 -5.21 -8.67 -19.48
CA VAL A 24 -5.56 -9.45 -18.28
C VAL A 24 -4.55 -9.19 -17.16
N ALA A 25 -3.26 -9.14 -17.48
CA ALA A 25 -2.21 -8.81 -16.52
C ALA A 25 -2.38 -7.40 -15.95
N LEU A 26 -2.64 -6.39 -16.78
CA LEU A 26 -2.88 -5.00 -16.35
C LEU A 26 -4.14 -4.85 -15.46
N LYS A 27 -5.15 -5.69 -15.65
CA LYS A 27 -6.31 -5.74 -14.75
C LYS A 27 -5.95 -6.37 -13.41
N LYS A 28 -5.20 -7.49 -13.45
CA LYS A 28 -4.83 -8.26 -12.26
C LYS A 28 -3.83 -7.53 -11.37
N VAL A 29 -2.82 -6.86 -11.95
CA VAL A 29 -1.71 -6.21 -11.22
C VAL A 29 -2.20 -5.19 -10.19
N LYS A 30 -3.37 -4.57 -10.43
CA LYS A 30 -3.96 -3.57 -9.53
C LYS A 30 -4.66 -4.18 -8.30
N THR A 31 -4.89 -5.49 -8.26
CA THR A 31 -5.69 -6.14 -7.21
C THR A 31 -4.87 -6.42 -5.93
N PRO A 32 -3.69 -7.06 -5.99
CA PRO A 32 -2.87 -7.28 -4.80
C PRO A 32 -2.46 -6.00 -4.07
N PRO A 33 -2.08 -4.88 -4.74
CA PRO A 33 -1.80 -3.60 -4.06
C PRO A 33 -2.98 -3.09 -3.24
N ARG A 34 -4.20 -3.15 -3.77
CA ARG A 34 -5.41 -2.71 -3.04
C ARG A 34 -5.70 -3.59 -1.83
N ARG A 35 -5.55 -4.90 -1.97
CA ARG A 35 -5.72 -5.84 -0.84
C ARG A 35 -4.67 -5.60 0.23
N PHE A 36 -3.43 -5.32 -0.18
CA PHE A 36 -2.34 -5.00 0.72
C PHE A 36 -2.58 -3.68 1.46
N ALA A 37 -2.94 -2.60 0.75
CA ALA A 37 -3.32 -1.32 1.35
C ALA A 37 -4.48 -1.46 2.35
N LYS A 38 -5.54 -2.22 1.99
CA LYS A 38 -6.64 -2.51 2.93
C LYS A 38 -6.15 -3.23 4.19
N ARG A 39 -5.26 -4.21 4.06
CA ARG A 39 -4.65 -4.92 5.21
C ARG A 39 -3.83 -3.97 6.07
N GLN A 40 -3.01 -3.10 5.47
CA GLN A 40 -2.26 -2.07 6.19
C GLN A 40 -3.19 -1.16 6.99
N LEU A 41 -4.28 -0.67 6.38
CA LEU A 41 -5.29 0.12 7.08
C LEU A 41 -5.93 -0.64 8.25
N THR A 42 -6.32 -1.91 8.05
CA THR A 42 -6.88 -2.75 9.11
C THR A 42 -5.89 -2.97 10.26
N TRP A 43 -4.62 -3.20 9.97
CA TRP A 43 -3.59 -3.35 10.99
C TRP A 43 -3.34 -2.04 11.73
N ASN A 44 -3.23 -0.93 11.00
CA ASN A 44 -2.97 0.37 11.60
C ASN A 44 -4.09 0.82 12.53
N ARG A 45 -5.37 0.51 12.21
CA ARG A 45 -6.55 0.81 13.06
C ARG A 45 -6.47 0.29 14.49
N LYS A 46 -5.56 -0.65 14.78
CA LYS A 46 -5.32 -1.15 16.14
C LYS A 46 -4.57 -0.13 17.01
N TYR A 47 -3.85 0.82 16.42
CA TYR A 47 -3.12 1.86 17.16
C TYR A 47 -4.07 3.02 17.50
N GLN A 48 -4.50 3.05 18.77
CA GLN A 48 -5.36 4.12 19.30
C GLN A 48 -4.58 5.43 19.53
N ASN A 49 -3.28 5.33 19.80
CA ASN A 49 -2.42 6.49 20.08
C ASN A 49 -1.68 7.00 18.82
N ALA A 50 -2.08 6.54 17.64
CA ALA A 50 -1.51 7.02 16.39
C ALA A 50 -2.21 8.30 15.93
N LEU A 51 -1.46 9.25 15.38
CA LEU A 51 -2.03 10.36 14.63
C LEU A 51 -2.57 9.84 13.30
N TRP A 52 -3.88 9.97 13.11
CA TRP A 52 -4.54 9.69 11.84
C TRP A 52 -4.75 11.00 11.08
N ALA A 53 -4.02 11.18 9.99
CA ALA A 53 -4.17 12.34 9.12
C ALA A 53 -4.57 11.91 7.70
N HIS A 54 -5.27 12.79 6.99
CA HIS A 54 -5.50 12.60 5.56
C HIS A 54 -4.18 12.80 4.80
N PRO A 55 -3.87 12.04 3.73
CA PRO A 55 -2.64 12.22 2.96
C PRO A 55 -2.43 13.64 2.42
N ASP A 56 -3.53 14.35 2.17
CA ASP A 56 -3.49 15.73 1.65
C ASP A 56 -3.32 16.78 2.77
N SER A 57 -3.41 16.41 4.05
CA SER A 57 -3.26 17.32 5.20
C SER A 57 -1.78 17.53 5.57
N MET A 58 -0.93 17.88 4.60
CA MET A 58 0.52 17.96 4.81
C MET A 58 0.91 18.97 5.89
N ASP A 59 0.27 20.14 5.92
CA ASP A 59 0.57 21.19 6.90
C ASP A 59 0.30 20.74 8.34
N GLU A 60 -0.79 20.00 8.55
CA GLU A 60 -1.17 19.45 9.86
C GLU A 60 -0.16 18.39 10.31
N ILE A 61 0.25 17.50 9.39
CA ILE A 61 1.27 16.47 9.65
C ILE A 61 2.60 17.13 10.02
N MET A 62 3.02 18.15 9.27
CA MET A 62 4.27 18.88 9.52
C MET A 62 4.24 19.59 10.87
N LYS A 63 3.13 20.22 11.23
CA LYS A 63 2.97 20.89 12.53
C LYS A 63 3.07 19.89 13.68
N PHE A 64 2.47 18.72 13.57
CA PHE A 64 2.56 17.68 14.60
C PHE A 64 4.01 17.18 14.78
N ILE A 65 4.76 16.99 13.68
CA ILE A 65 6.16 16.55 13.75
C ILE A 65 7.06 17.62 14.40
N GLN A 66 6.82 18.90 14.09
CA GLN A 66 7.62 20.01 14.60
C GLN A 66 7.30 20.38 16.05
N SER A 67 6.07 20.10 16.52
CA SER A 67 5.64 20.36 17.89
C SER A 67 4.80 19.18 18.37
N PRO A 68 5.45 18.04 18.69
CA PRO A 68 4.75 16.89 19.23
C PRO A 68 4.09 17.28 20.55
N PRO A 69 2.84 16.90 20.80
CA PRO A 69 2.19 17.16 22.08
C PRO A 69 3.03 16.55 23.21
N VAL A 70 3.35 17.37 24.21
CA VAL A 70 3.98 16.91 25.45
C VAL A 70 2.89 16.18 26.24
N GLU A 71 3.20 14.97 26.73
CA GLU A 71 2.29 14.17 27.58
C GLU A 71 1.78 14.93 28.81
#